data_AF-A0A810LAK1-F1
#
_entry.id   AF-A0A810LAK1-F1
#
_cell.length_a   1.000
_cell.length_b   1.000
_cell.length_c   1.000
_cell.angle_alpha   90.00
_cell.angle_beta   90.00
_cell.angle_gamma   90.00
#
_symmetry.space_group_name_H-M   'P 1'
#
loop_
_entity.id
_entity.type
_entity.pdbx_description
1 polymer ?
#
loop_
_entity_poly.entity_id
_entity_poly.type
_entity_poly.pdbx_seq_one_letter_code
_entity_poly.pdbx_strand_id
1 'polypeptide(L)'
;MRAMGFWGTFLVARSDRPLPELDGVRELAEHLGWHGVGRDGWQAVQLHRAPQHWQLPMTGTDGREQLLESLQSQTGWPVLAGIVAASDGAQVVGYSPRAGRWSGWLMLERLVDYLGSPYTDCLAVEEDEELPDDDEFWQDRYCEACRPLYELAPAPSIAAPRAVAWAKEAGCAPNVEAVEAALDGGDVFAEDQFFTLLTTLGLPVLTRSNSTDESS
;
A
#
# COMPACT_ATOMS: atom_id res chain seq x y z
N MET A 1 9.34 -23.89 -0.26
CA MET A 1 8.39 -23.07 -1.06
C MET A 1 7.41 -22.43 -0.09
N ARG A 2 7.61 -21.15 0.28
CA ARG A 2 6.54 -20.37 0.93
C ARG A 2 5.39 -20.26 -0.09
N ALA A 3 4.15 -20.45 0.36
CA ALA A 3 2.98 -20.34 -0.52
C ALA A 3 2.98 -18.97 -1.20
N MET A 4 2.73 -18.90 -2.51
CA MET A 4 2.71 -17.63 -3.24
C MET A 4 1.52 -16.79 -2.77
N GLY A 5 1.75 -15.90 -1.80
CA GLY A 5 0.77 -14.92 -1.37
C GLY A 5 0.47 -13.90 -2.47
N PHE A 6 -0.53 -13.06 -2.22
CA PHE A 6 -0.99 -12.06 -3.17
C PHE A 6 0.11 -11.04 -3.51
N TRP A 7 0.24 -10.76 -4.80
CA TRP A 7 0.98 -9.61 -5.31
C TRP A 7 0.00 -8.73 -6.07
N GLY A 8 -0.01 -7.44 -5.77
CA GLY A 8 -0.84 -6.49 -6.50
C GLY A 8 -1.10 -5.19 -5.76
N THR A 9 -1.96 -4.36 -6.35
CA THR A 9 -2.25 -3.03 -5.83
C THR A 9 -3.73 -2.88 -5.54
N PHE A 10 -4.09 -2.46 -4.34
CA PHE A 10 -5.41 -1.91 -4.06
C PHE A 10 -5.40 -0.41 -4.36
N LEU A 11 -6.39 0.07 -5.11
CA LEU A 11 -6.65 1.49 -5.33
C LEU A 11 -7.96 1.85 -4.66
N VAL A 12 -7.93 2.88 -3.83
CA VAL A 12 -9.06 3.34 -3.01
C VAL A 12 -9.26 4.83 -3.26
N ALA A 13 -10.46 5.19 -3.70
CA ALA A 13 -10.81 6.58 -3.93
C ALA A 13 -12.31 6.81 -3.80
N ARG A 14 -12.66 8.07 -3.54
CA ARG A 14 -14.05 8.53 -3.55
C ARG A 14 -14.38 9.07 -4.94
N SER A 15 -15.47 8.59 -5.54
CA SER A 15 -15.90 9.02 -6.87
C SER A 15 -17.40 8.81 -7.06
N ASP A 16 -18.04 9.75 -7.77
CA ASP A 16 -19.44 9.62 -8.20
C ASP A 16 -19.59 8.66 -9.41
N ARG A 17 -18.49 8.34 -10.09
CA ARG A 17 -18.42 7.36 -11.19
C ARG A 17 -17.63 6.12 -10.77
N PRO A 18 -17.90 4.93 -11.35
CA PRO A 18 -17.10 3.74 -11.10
C PRO A 18 -15.61 3.97 -11.35
N LEU A 19 -14.73 3.56 -10.42
CA LEU A 19 -13.28 3.70 -10.60
C LEU A 19 -12.74 3.12 -11.91
N PRO A 20 -13.24 1.97 -12.43
CA PRO A 20 -12.79 1.43 -13.72
C PRO A 20 -13.08 2.33 -14.94
N GLU A 21 -13.94 3.34 -14.79
CA GLU A 21 -14.26 4.29 -15.87
C GLU A 21 -13.38 5.54 -15.87
N LEU A 22 -12.58 5.75 -14.82
CA LEU A 22 -11.68 6.90 -14.72
C LEU A 22 -10.45 6.69 -15.61
N ASP A 23 -9.93 7.78 -16.18
CA ASP A 23 -8.74 7.75 -17.03
C ASP A 23 -7.54 7.20 -16.24
N GLY A 24 -6.64 6.46 -16.90
CA GLY A 24 -5.56 5.71 -16.25
C GLY A 24 -6.00 4.37 -15.65
N VAL A 25 -7.13 4.32 -14.93
CA VAL A 25 -7.67 3.04 -14.40
C VAL A 25 -8.32 2.22 -15.51
N ARG A 26 -9.05 2.88 -16.40
CA ARG A 26 -9.66 2.26 -17.60
C ARG A 26 -8.62 1.56 -18.48
N GLU A 27 -7.42 2.09 -18.56
CA GLU A 27 -6.30 1.51 -19.33
C GLU A 27 -5.79 0.21 -18.72
N LEU A 28 -6.10 -0.03 -17.45
CA LEU A 28 -5.72 -1.22 -16.69
C LEU A 28 -6.88 -2.22 -16.54
N ALA A 29 -8.00 -2.01 -17.23
CA ALA A 29 -9.22 -2.79 -17.03
C ALA A 29 -9.02 -4.31 -17.18
N GLU A 30 -8.10 -4.74 -18.06
CA GLU A 30 -7.78 -6.17 -18.26
C GLU A 30 -7.09 -6.83 -17.05
N HIS A 31 -6.52 -6.04 -16.15
CA HIS A 31 -5.79 -6.50 -14.96
C HIS A 31 -6.54 -6.23 -13.65
N LEU A 32 -7.72 -5.63 -13.76
CA LEU A 32 -8.45 -5.03 -12.67
C LEU A 32 -9.60 -5.94 -12.21
N GLY A 33 -9.61 -6.24 -10.93
CA GLY A 33 -10.70 -6.86 -10.21
C GLY A 33 -11.45 -5.81 -9.40
N TRP A 34 -12.78 -5.84 -9.45
CA TRP A 34 -13.58 -5.05 -8.52
C TRP A 34 -13.40 -5.57 -7.09
N HIS A 35 -13.13 -4.66 -6.14
CA HIS A 35 -13.03 -5.05 -4.74
C HIS A 35 -14.28 -4.68 -3.94
N GLY A 36 -14.79 -3.45 -4.04
CA GLY A 36 -16.00 -3.09 -3.32
C GLY A 36 -16.36 -1.61 -3.32
N VAL A 37 -17.54 -1.33 -2.77
CA VAL A 37 -18.07 0.01 -2.51
C VAL A 37 -18.35 0.19 -1.02
N GLY A 38 -18.14 1.41 -0.55
CA GLY A 38 -18.57 1.89 0.75
C GLY A 38 -19.56 3.04 0.60
N ARG A 39 -20.05 3.56 1.73
CA ARG A 39 -20.88 4.77 1.75
C ARG A 39 -20.13 5.97 1.18
N ASP A 40 -20.88 7.03 0.86
CA ASP A 40 -20.36 8.32 0.44
C ASP A 40 -19.51 8.30 -0.84
N GLY A 41 -19.64 7.25 -1.66
CA GLY A 41 -18.95 7.12 -2.95
C GLY A 41 -17.54 6.55 -2.86
N TRP A 42 -17.13 6.02 -1.70
CA TRP A 42 -15.87 5.29 -1.57
C TRP A 42 -15.89 3.97 -2.33
N GLN A 43 -14.82 3.70 -3.07
CA GLN A 43 -14.69 2.52 -3.90
C GLN A 43 -13.27 1.96 -3.76
N ALA A 44 -13.14 0.64 -3.89
CA ALA A 44 -11.86 -0.03 -4.07
C ALA A 44 -11.86 -0.95 -5.28
N VAL A 45 -10.73 -0.94 -5.97
CA VAL A 45 -10.41 -1.88 -7.04
C VAL A 45 -9.04 -2.50 -6.75
N GLN A 46 -8.83 -3.71 -7.25
CA GLN A 46 -7.62 -4.49 -7.07
C GLN A 46 -6.97 -4.73 -8.42
N LEU A 47 -5.68 -4.49 -8.54
CA LEU A 47 -4.86 -4.86 -9.69
C LEU A 47 -4.11 -6.14 -9.34
N HIS A 48 -4.55 -7.28 -9.88
CA HIS A 48 -3.98 -8.60 -9.57
C HIS A 48 -2.61 -8.83 -10.20
N ARG A 49 -2.28 -8.06 -11.25
CA ARG A 49 -0.96 -8.05 -11.88
C ARG A 49 -0.66 -6.62 -12.29
N ALA A 50 0.27 -5.99 -11.60
CA ALA A 50 0.77 -4.71 -12.02
C ALA A 50 1.47 -4.86 -13.39
N PRO A 51 1.45 -3.82 -14.26
CA PRO A 51 2.31 -3.75 -15.43
C PRO A 51 3.77 -4.10 -15.07
N GLN A 52 4.49 -4.78 -15.97
CA GLN A 52 5.85 -5.29 -15.68
C GLN A 52 6.85 -4.21 -15.22
N HIS A 53 6.61 -2.95 -15.59
CA HIS A 53 7.45 -1.81 -15.23
C HIS A 53 7.12 -1.22 -13.85
N TRP A 54 6.08 -1.70 -13.17
CA TRP A 54 5.72 -1.28 -11.81
C TRP A 54 6.44 -2.19 -10.81
N GLN A 55 7.58 -1.71 -10.31
CA GLN A 55 8.42 -2.46 -9.38
C GLN A 55 8.29 -1.91 -7.97
N LEU A 56 8.19 -2.79 -6.97
CA LEU A 56 8.31 -2.36 -5.58
C LEU A 56 9.80 -2.20 -5.22
N PRO A 57 10.21 -1.17 -4.48
CA PRO A 57 9.39 -0.08 -3.93
C PRO A 57 9.00 0.96 -4.99
N MET A 58 7.86 1.64 -4.81
CA MET A 58 7.51 2.79 -5.63
C MET A 58 8.44 3.95 -5.29
N THR A 59 9.26 4.34 -6.26
CA THR A 59 10.28 5.40 -6.12
C THR A 59 9.81 6.78 -6.59
N GLY A 60 8.57 6.88 -7.08
CA GLY A 60 7.97 8.13 -7.57
C GLY A 60 8.30 8.49 -9.03
N THR A 61 8.98 7.61 -9.77
CA THR A 61 9.35 7.83 -11.18
C THR A 61 8.60 6.95 -12.17
N ASP A 62 7.68 6.10 -11.68
CA ASP A 62 6.96 5.15 -12.50
C ASP A 62 5.52 5.60 -12.83
N GLY A 63 4.80 4.77 -13.57
CA GLY A 63 3.42 5.07 -13.98
C GLY A 63 2.40 5.09 -12.83
N ARG A 64 2.74 4.58 -11.63
CA ARG A 64 1.80 4.57 -10.48
C ARG A 64 1.62 5.95 -9.88
N GLU A 65 2.70 6.70 -9.74
CA GLU A 65 2.64 8.08 -9.26
C GLU A 65 1.65 8.89 -10.12
N GLN A 66 1.84 8.85 -11.44
CA GLN A 66 0.99 9.53 -12.42
C GLN A 66 -0.47 9.04 -12.37
N LEU A 67 -0.71 7.75 -12.13
CA LEU A 67 -2.06 7.22 -11.95
C LEU A 67 -2.73 7.82 -10.71
N LEU A 68 -2.04 7.89 -9.58
CA LEU A 68 -2.61 8.41 -8.35
C LEU A 68 -2.87 9.92 -8.43
N GLU A 69 -1.96 10.67 -9.04
CA GLU A 69 -2.17 12.09 -9.32
C GLU A 69 -3.37 12.32 -10.26
N SER A 70 -3.46 11.53 -11.33
CA SER A 70 -4.59 11.59 -12.28
C SER A 70 -5.92 11.28 -11.58
N LEU A 71 -5.97 10.25 -10.74
CA LEU A 71 -7.15 9.89 -9.97
C LEU A 71 -7.55 10.99 -8.97
N GLN A 72 -6.58 11.55 -8.26
CA GLN A 72 -6.81 12.65 -7.33
C GLN A 72 -7.36 13.88 -8.07
N SER A 73 -6.83 14.18 -9.26
CA SER A 73 -7.30 15.29 -10.09
C SER A 73 -8.72 15.07 -10.63
N GLN A 74 -9.02 13.87 -11.13
CA GLN A 74 -10.34 13.52 -11.68
C GLN A 74 -11.44 13.46 -10.62
N THR A 75 -11.11 13.00 -9.41
CA THR A 75 -12.08 12.85 -8.32
C THR A 75 -12.22 14.12 -7.47
N GLY A 76 -11.16 14.94 -7.39
CA GLY A 76 -11.07 16.06 -6.46
C GLY A 76 -10.98 15.65 -4.99
N TRP A 77 -10.89 14.35 -4.70
CA TRP A 77 -10.84 13.79 -3.35
C TRP A 77 -9.50 13.10 -3.10
N PRO A 78 -9.13 12.88 -1.82
CA PRO A 78 -7.97 12.08 -1.50
C PRO A 78 -8.08 10.65 -2.04
N VAL A 79 -6.97 10.13 -2.54
CA VAL A 79 -6.82 8.76 -3.07
C VAL A 79 -5.71 8.04 -2.32
N LEU A 80 -5.80 6.71 -2.27
CA LEU A 80 -4.87 5.88 -1.52
C LEU A 80 -4.63 4.56 -2.25
N ALA A 81 -3.38 4.11 -2.24
CA ALA A 81 -2.96 2.84 -2.80
C ALA A 81 -2.21 1.99 -1.76
N GLY A 82 -2.49 0.68 -1.76
CA GLY A 82 -1.73 -0.32 -1.03
C GLY A 82 -1.08 -1.28 -2.01
N ILE A 83 0.24 -1.27 -2.11
CA ILE A 83 1.02 -2.11 -3.02
C ILE A 83 1.56 -3.28 -2.22
N VAL A 84 0.92 -4.44 -2.35
CA VAL A 84 1.18 -5.65 -1.56
C VAL A 84 2.17 -6.56 -2.29
N ALA A 85 3.13 -7.10 -1.55
CA ALA A 85 3.99 -8.18 -2.01
C ALA A 85 3.84 -9.41 -1.12
N ALA A 86 3.57 -10.55 -1.77
CA ALA A 86 3.46 -11.88 -1.19
C ALA A 86 2.50 -12.02 0.01
N SER A 87 1.54 -11.11 0.16
CA SER A 87 0.73 -10.94 1.39
C SER A 87 1.55 -10.70 2.66
N ASP A 88 2.86 -10.46 2.55
CA ASP A 88 3.80 -10.36 3.68
C ASP A 88 4.03 -8.91 4.11
N GLY A 89 3.96 -7.97 3.16
CA GLY A 89 4.01 -6.54 3.47
C GLY A 89 3.48 -5.68 2.34
N ALA A 90 3.39 -4.38 2.59
CA ALA A 90 2.91 -3.43 1.59
C ALA A 90 3.56 -2.05 1.73
N GLN A 91 3.70 -1.36 0.60
CA GLN A 91 3.85 0.09 0.60
C GLN A 91 2.47 0.74 0.51
N VAL A 92 2.20 1.69 1.39
CA VAL A 92 0.99 2.51 1.33
C VAL A 92 1.38 3.90 0.84
N VAL A 93 0.61 4.43 -0.12
CA VAL A 93 0.82 5.77 -0.66
C VAL A 93 -0.52 6.46 -0.79
N GLY A 94 -0.63 7.70 -0.29
CA GLY A 94 -1.84 8.51 -0.42
C GLY A 94 -1.55 9.89 -0.98
N TYR A 95 -2.49 10.39 -1.77
CA TYR A 95 -2.48 11.75 -2.32
C TYR A 95 -3.73 12.47 -1.89
N SER A 96 -3.56 13.76 -1.66
CA SER A 96 -4.65 14.66 -1.30
C SER A 96 -4.41 16.02 -1.93
N PRO A 97 -5.47 16.75 -2.30
CA PRO A 97 -5.33 18.06 -2.93
C PRO A 97 -4.51 19.08 -2.12
N ARG A 98 -4.64 19.07 -0.79
CA ARG A 98 -3.99 20.06 0.08
C ARG A 98 -2.92 19.48 1.00
N ALA A 99 -3.16 18.31 1.59
CA ALA A 99 -2.15 17.66 2.44
C ALA A 99 -1.02 16.99 1.63
N GLY A 100 -1.16 16.91 0.31
CA GLY A 100 -0.13 16.40 -0.61
C GLY A 100 0.03 14.88 -0.54
N ARG A 101 1.22 14.42 -0.93
CA ARG A 101 1.64 13.02 -0.92
C ARG A 101 2.09 12.59 0.47
N TRP A 102 1.69 11.40 0.89
CA TRP A 102 2.28 10.69 2.01
C TRP A 102 2.51 9.23 1.66
N SER A 103 3.41 8.57 2.38
CA SER A 103 3.65 7.14 2.24
C SER A 103 4.02 6.52 3.58
N GLY A 104 3.88 5.20 3.68
CA GLY A 104 4.27 4.38 4.83
C GLY A 104 4.46 2.92 4.41
N TRP A 105 5.01 2.12 5.31
CA TRP A 105 5.15 0.67 5.14
C TRP A 105 4.16 -0.07 6.05
N LEU A 106 3.72 -1.24 5.62
CA LEU A 106 3.11 -2.27 6.45
C LEU A 106 4.05 -3.47 6.43
N MET A 107 4.50 -3.92 7.60
CA MET A 107 5.37 -5.10 7.75
C MET A 107 6.64 -5.04 6.88
N LEU A 108 7.38 -3.93 6.93
CA LEU A 108 8.60 -3.74 6.12
C LEU A 108 9.62 -4.87 6.32
N GLU A 109 9.76 -5.37 7.54
CA GLU A 109 10.71 -6.44 7.88
C GLU A 109 10.38 -7.76 7.15
N ARG A 110 9.10 -8.04 6.89
CA ARG A 110 8.68 -9.21 6.09
C ARG A 110 8.79 -8.94 4.59
N LEU A 111 8.71 -7.66 4.21
CA LEU A 111 8.74 -7.19 2.83
C LEU A 111 10.15 -7.17 2.23
N VAL A 112 11.16 -6.84 3.03
CA VAL A 112 12.51 -6.52 2.57
C VAL A 112 13.11 -7.62 1.70
N ASP A 113 12.89 -8.89 2.08
CA ASP A 113 13.37 -10.07 1.34
C ASP A 113 12.82 -10.17 -0.10
N TYR A 114 11.67 -9.55 -0.39
CA TYR A 114 11.04 -9.56 -1.71
C TYR A 114 11.53 -8.45 -2.65
N LEU A 115 12.23 -7.43 -2.12
CA LEU A 115 12.66 -6.28 -2.91
C LEU A 115 13.94 -6.57 -3.71
N GLY A 116 14.75 -7.50 -3.24
CA GLY A 116 16.00 -7.88 -3.89
C GLY A 116 17.02 -6.73 -3.96
N SER A 117 18.01 -6.88 -4.84
CA SER A 117 19.03 -5.88 -5.09
C SER A 117 18.41 -4.57 -5.65
N PRO A 118 18.86 -3.38 -5.19
CA PRO A 118 20.01 -3.16 -4.31
C PRO A 118 19.70 -3.17 -2.81
N TYR A 119 18.44 -3.40 -2.40
CA TYR A 119 18.01 -3.21 -1.01
C TYR A 119 18.46 -4.32 -0.08
N THR A 120 18.54 -5.56 -0.59
CA THR A 120 18.90 -6.74 0.20
C THR A 120 20.37 -7.13 0.06
N ASP A 121 21.21 -6.32 -0.61
CA ASP A 121 22.61 -6.67 -0.86
C ASP A 121 23.39 -6.84 0.46
N CYS A 122 23.07 -6.07 1.50
CA CYS A 122 23.68 -6.23 2.82
C CYS A 122 23.19 -7.48 3.56
N LEU A 123 22.06 -8.07 3.16
CA LEU A 123 21.54 -9.33 3.69
C LEU A 123 22.11 -10.56 2.98
N ALA A 124 22.81 -10.36 1.86
CA ALA A 124 23.45 -11.46 1.14
C ALA A 124 24.55 -12.10 2.00
N VAL A 125 24.62 -13.43 1.92
CA VAL A 125 25.62 -14.28 2.56
C VAL A 125 26.27 -15.11 1.47
N GLU A 126 27.59 -15.06 1.37
CA GLU A 126 28.33 -15.93 0.45
C GLU A 126 28.39 -17.36 1.01
N GLU A 127 28.38 -18.39 0.14
CA GLU A 127 28.29 -19.81 0.57
C GLU A 127 29.36 -20.24 1.58
N ASP A 128 30.54 -19.60 1.56
CA ASP A 128 31.69 -19.91 2.43
C ASP A 128 31.93 -18.84 3.52
N GLU A 129 31.00 -17.90 3.75
CA GLU A 129 31.13 -16.86 4.78
C GLU A 129 30.78 -17.41 6.17
N GLU A 130 31.78 -17.49 7.07
CA GLU A 130 31.54 -17.78 8.49
C GLU A 130 30.92 -16.56 9.17
N LEU A 131 29.59 -16.59 9.37
CA LEU A 131 28.85 -15.54 10.04
C LEU A 131 28.68 -15.81 11.54
N PRO A 132 28.63 -14.74 12.38
CA PRO A 132 28.19 -14.86 13.76
C PRO A 132 26.74 -15.39 13.82
N ASP A 133 26.49 -16.38 14.66
CA ASP A 133 25.14 -16.80 15.05
C ASP A 133 24.65 -15.91 16.20
N ASP A 134 24.52 -14.61 15.91
CA ASP A 134 24.18 -13.55 16.85
C ASP A 134 22.98 -12.75 16.32
N ASP A 135 21.93 -12.65 17.12
CA ASP A 135 20.71 -11.93 16.75
C ASP A 135 20.99 -10.44 16.52
N GLU A 136 21.93 -9.85 17.28
CA GLU A 136 22.30 -8.43 17.12
C GLU A 136 22.96 -8.18 15.75
N PHE A 137 23.82 -9.10 15.30
CA PHE A 137 24.44 -9.04 13.98
C PHE A 137 23.41 -9.02 12.84
N TRP A 138 22.40 -9.90 12.90
CA TRP A 138 21.33 -9.94 11.90
C TRP A 138 20.44 -8.72 11.99
N GLN A 139 20.09 -8.28 13.20
CA GLN A 139 19.27 -7.09 13.41
C GLN A 139 19.91 -5.84 12.80
N ASP A 140 21.23 -5.65 12.98
CA ASP A 140 21.96 -4.54 12.39
C ASP A 140 21.91 -4.58 10.86
N ARG A 141 22.14 -5.75 10.25
CA ARG A 141 22.06 -5.92 8.78
C ARG A 141 20.65 -5.64 8.24
N TYR A 142 19.61 -6.06 8.96
CA TYR A 142 18.22 -5.72 8.63
C TYR A 142 17.94 -4.22 8.76
N CYS A 143 18.46 -3.56 9.80
CA CYS A 143 18.36 -2.11 9.95
C CYS A 143 19.03 -1.38 8.79
N GLU A 144 20.19 -1.86 8.32
CA GLU A 144 20.89 -1.31 7.16
C GLU A 144 20.08 -1.47 5.86
N ALA A 145 19.46 -2.63 5.65
CA ALA A 145 18.61 -2.92 4.48
C ALA A 145 17.36 -2.00 4.46
N CYS A 146 16.75 -1.79 5.63
CA CYS A 146 15.54 -0.98 5.78
C CYS A 146 15.81 0.53 5.68
N ARG A 147 17.01 1.00 5.98
CA ARG A 147 17.39 2.43 5.96
C ARG A 147 17.02 3.15 4.65
N PRO A 148 17.44 2.72 3.45
CA PRO A 148 17.04 3.37 2.20
C PRO A 148 15.54 3.25 1.91
N LEU A 149 14.86 2.22 2.40
CA LEU A 149 13.42 2.06 2.25
C LEU A 149 12.63 3.08 3.08
N TYR A 150 13.16 3.46 4.25
CA TYR A 150 12.58 4.52 5.06
C TYR A 150 12.70 5.92 4.44
N GLU A 151 13.62 6.14 3.51
CA GLU A 151 13.68 7.38 2.72
C GLU A 151 12.53 7.44 1.70
N LEU A 152 12.12 6.29 1.14
CA LEU A 152 11.01 6.18 0.18
C LEU A 152 9.63 6.24 0.84
N ALA A 153 9.49 5.61 2.01
CA ALA A 153 8.33 5.75 2.87
C ALA A 153 8.74 5.67 4.34
N PRO A 154 8.47 6.72 5.14
CA PRO A 154 9.04 6.81 6.47
C PRO A 154 8.36 5.87 7.47
N ALA A 155 9.00 5.69 8.63
CA ALA A 155 8.51 4.89 9.75
C ALA A 155 7.13 5.36 10.26
N PRO A 156 6.36 4.49 10.95
CA PRO A 156 5.00 4.79 11.43
C PRO A 156 4.85 6.14 12.15
N SER A 157 5.77 6.50 13.04
CA SER A 157 5.74 7.75 13.81
C SER A 157 5.81 9.02 12.96
N ILE A 158 6.38 8.94 11.76
CA ILE A 158 6.47 10.05 10.79
C ILE A 158 5.34 9.98 9.75
N ALA A 159 4.96 8.77 9.34
CA ALA A 159 3.89 8.54 8.37
C ALA A 159 2.50 8.84 8.95
N ALA A 160 2.23 8.47 10.20
CA ALA A 160 0.91 8.56 10.81
C ALA A 160 0.34 10.00 10.87
N PRO A 161 1.09 11.04 11.28
CA PRO A 161 0.58 12.42 11.22
C PRO A 161 0.18 12.87 9.81
N ARG A 162 0.90 12.42 8.78
CA ARG A 162 0.61 12.73 7.37
C ARG A 162 -0.62 11.97 6.88
N ALA A 163 -0.75 10.70 7.25
CA ALA A 163 -1.93 9.90 6.98
C ALA A 163 -3.19 10.48 7.65
N VAL A 164 -3.08 11.01 8.87
CA VAL A 164 -4.15 11.73 9.57
C VAL A 164 -4.51 13.03 8.85
N ALA A 165 -3.53 13.80 8.35
CA ALA A 165 -3.80 15.01 7.58
C ALA A 165 -4.55 14.69 6.27
N TRP A 166 -4.14 13.62 5.58
CA TRP A 166 -4.85 13.07 4.41
C TRP A 166 -6.28 12.67 4.77
N ALA A 167 -6.49 11.95 5.88
CA ALA A 167 -7.81 11.50 6.31
C ALA A 167 -8.73 12.67 6.71
N LYS A 168 -8.18 13.72 7.33
CA LYS A 168 -8.91 14.96 7.64
C LYS A 168 -9.43 15.64 6.38
N GLU A 169 -8.62 15.67 5.32
CA GLU A 169 -9.07 16.19 4.02
C GLU A 169 -10.13 15.29 3.37
N ALA A 170 -10.08 13.99 3.65
CA ALA A 170 -11.09 13.03 3.23
C ALA A 170 -12.41 13.11 4.03
N GLY A 171 -12.50 14.02 5.00
CA GLY A 171 -13.67 14.22 5.87
C GLY A 171 -13.70 13.31 7.10
N CYS A 172 -12.61 12.61 7.39
CA CYS A 172 -12.47 11.73 8.55
C CYS A 172 -11.73 12.43 9.70
N ALA A 173 -11.78 11.87 10.91
CA ALA A 173 -11.07 12.42 12.08
C ALA A 173 -10.41 11.32 12.91
N PRO A 174 -9.45 10.57 12.34
CA PRO A 174 -8.79 9.48 13.05
C PRO A 174 -7.85 9.98 14.15
N ASN A 175 -7.59 9.12 15.13
CA ASN A 175 -6.57 9.34 16.16
C ASN A 175 -5.18 8.95 15.61
N VAL A 176 -4.16 9.78 15.86
CA VAL A 176 -2.81 9.56 15.32
C VAL A 176 -2.11 8.34 15.92
N GLU A 177 -2.26 8.07 17.21
CA GLU A 177 -1.68 6.92 17.88
C GLU A 177 -2.29 5.61 17.35
N ALA A 178 -3.60 5.62 17.06
CA ALA A 178 -4.26 4.48 16.44
C ALA A 178 -3.77 4.23 15.00
N VAL A 179 -3.57 5.30 14.21
CA VAL A 179 -3.02 5.19 12.85
C VAL A 179 -1.57 4.72 12.88
N GLU A 180 -0.76 5.21 13.83
CA GLU A 180 0.61 4.75 14.03
C GLU A 180 0.64 3.26 14.38
N ALA A 181 -0.16 2.82 15.35
CA ALA A 181 -0.28 1.42 15.71
C ALA A 181 -0.79 0.54 14.54
N ALA A 182 -1.65 1.07 13.66
CA ALA A 182 -2.09 0.35 12.47
C ALA A 182 -1.04 0.29 11.35
N LEU A 183 -0.09 1.24 11.31
CA LEU A 183 1.05 1.17 10.41
C LEU A 183 2.13 0.22 10.95
N ASP A 184 2.26 0.15 12.27
CA ASP A 184 3.26 -0.68 12.97
C ASP A 184 2.84 -2.15 13.11
N GLY A 185 1.55 -2.43 13.36
CA GLY A 185 1.04 -3.78 13.61
C GLY A 185 1.13 -4.73 12.41
N GLY A 186 1.35 -6.04 12.64
CA GLY A 186 1.75 -6.91 11.52
C GLY A 186 1.76 -8.45 11.63
N ASP A 187 1.06 -9.10 12.57
CA ASP A 187 1.00 -10.58 12.61
C ASP A 187 -0.14 -11.18 11.75
N VAL A 188 -0.59 -10.46 10.71
CA VAL A 188 -1.64 -10.88 9.78
C VAL A 188 -1.17 -10.74 8.33
N PHE A 189 -2.03 -11.03 7.36
CA PHE A 189 -1.74 -10.75 5.95
C PHE A 189 -1.75 -9.23 5.67
N ALA A 190 -0.88 -8.79 4.76
CA ALA A 190 -0.73 -7.39 4.38
C ALA A 190 -2.02 -6.74 3.90
N GLU A 191 -2.88 -7.50 3.21
CA GLU A 191 -4.19 -7.06 2.76
C GLU A 191 -5.11 -6.78 3.94
N ASP A 192 -5.16 -7.68 4.93
CA ASP A 192 -6.00 -7.51 6.11
C ASP A 192 -5.53 -6.30 6.94
N GLN A 193 -4.21 -6.13 7.07
CA GLN A 193 -3.64 -4.95 7.73
C GLN A 193 -3.94 -3.66 6.95
N PHE A 194 -3.91 -3.70 5.62
CA PHE A 194 -4.27 -2.57 4.79
C PHE A 194 -5.73 -2.15 5.00
N PHE A 195 -6.69 -3.08 5.01
CA PHE A 195 -8.10 -2.76 5.28
C PHE A 195 -8.34 -2.33 6.74
N THR A 196 -7.54 -2.85 7.68
CA THR A 196 -7.51 -2.36 9.07
C THR A 196 -7.07 -0.90 9.10
N LEU A 197 -6.01 -0.54 8.38
CA LEU A 197 -5.55 0.85 8.25
C LEU A 197 -6.64 1.75 7.64
N LEU A 198 -7.34 1.32 6.57
CA LEU A 198 -8.44 2.11 6.00
C LEU A 198 -9.53 2.41 7.03
N THR A 199 -9.92 1.39 7.78
CA THR A 199 -10.93 1.52 8.85
C THR A 199 -10.46 2.47 9.94
N THR A 200 -9.19 2.36 10.35
CA THR A 200 -8.56 3.25 11.33
C THR A 200 -8.46 4.69 10.86
N LEU A 201 -8.26 4.92 9.55
CA LEU A 201 -8.32 6.25 8.94
C LEU A 201 -9.74 6.85 8.91
N GLY A 202 -10.77 6.04 9.19
CA GLY A 202 -12.17 6.44 9.24
C GLY A 202 -12.93 6.22 7.93
N LEU A 203 -12.33 5.54 6.95
CA LEU A 203 -13.03 5.17 5.72
C LEU A 203 -14.13 4.16 6.03
N PRO A 204 -15.21 4.16 5.24
CA PRO A 204 -16.27 3.18 5.40
C PRO A 204 -15.78 1.78 5.03
N VAL A 205 -16.41 0.77 5.62
CA VAL A 205 -16.20 -0.63 5.21
C VAL A 205 -16.55 -0.77 3.73
N LEU A 206 -15.61 -1.31 2.96
CA LEU A 206 -15.77 -1.56 1.54
C LEU A 206 -16.29 -2.98 1.35
N THR A 207 -17.55 -3.10 0.98
CA THR A 207 -18.18 -4.40 0.76
C THR A 207 -18.14 -4.73 -0.72
N ARG A 208 -17.80 -5.99 -1.05
CA ARG A 208 -18.05 -6.53 -2.39
C ARG A 208 -19.53 -6.36 -2.67
N SER A 209 -19.87 -5.58 -3.70
CA SER A 209 -21.22 -5.54 -4.20
C SER A 209 -21.56 -6.95 -4.69
N ASN A 210 -22.50 -7.62 -4.04
CA ASN A 210 -23.13 -8.80 -4.63
C ASN A 210 -23.89 -8.32 -5.86
N SER A 211 -23.24 -8.29 -7.03
CA SER A 211 -23.93 -8.33 -8.30
C SER A 211 -24.57 -9.71 -8.41
N THR A 212 -25.69 -9.88 -7.71
CA THR A 212 -26.64 -10.94 -8.02
C THR A 212 -27.37 -10.44 -9.25
N ASP A 213 -26.74 -10.65 -10.40
CA ASP A 213 -27.41 -10.63 -11.69
C ASP A 213 -27.39 -12.07 -12.22
N GLU A 214 -27.95 -12.99 -11.41
CA GLU A 214 -28.65 -14.14 -11.98
C GLU A 214 -30.06 -13.66 -12.30
N SER A 215 -30.24 -13.19 -13.53
CA SER A 215 -31.54 -12.97 -14.14
C SER A 215 -31.48 -13.35 -15.61
N SER A 216 -31.56 -14.66 -15.88
CA SER A 216 -32.55 -15.32 -16.76
C SER A 216 -32.09 -16.72 -17.19
#